data_AF-A0A955PDH4-F1
#
_entry.id   AF-A0A955PDH4-F1
#
_cell.length_a   1.000
_cell.length_b   1.000
_cell.length_c   1.000
_cell.angle_alpha   90.00
_cell.angle_beta   90.00
_cell.angle_gamma   90.00
#
_symmetry.space_group_name_H-M   'P 1'
#
loop_
_entity.id
_entity.type
_entity.pdbx_description
1 polymer ?
#
loop_
_entity_poly.entity_id
_entity_poly.type
_entity_poly.pdbx_seq_one_letter_code
_entity_poly.pdbx_strand_id
1 'polypeptide(L)'
;MLLENLIPHGFQTQLHYPPQSLEERPLKELYLSLSETYRYDQFSLLGAGQGAVLKQGNHRHTEIYPDRLTVKEQPTSLSFDEYSEQALAIAKEIREKIRIPVWVLQQSQIRFLVPFEEAVTPLMKERIFSVPDEAL
;
A
#
# COMPACT_ATOMS: atom_id res chain seq x y z
N MET A 1 -19.75 19.38 -5.28
CA MET A 1 -18.52 20.19 -5.29
C MET A 1 -17.58 19.86 -4.11
N LEU A 2 -17.47 18.58 -3.70
CA LEU A 2 -16.61 18.12 -2.59
C LEU A 2 -15.40 17.29 -3.06
N LEU A 3 -15.49 16.70 -4.26
CA LEU A 3 -14.46 15.85 -4.84
C LEU A 3 -13.22 16.65 -5.30
N GLU A 4 -13.38 17.94 -5.61
CA GLU A 4 -12.30 18.79 -6.13
C GLU A 4 -11.23 19.13 -5.08
N ASN A 5 -11.54 18.97 -3.79
CA ASN A 5 -10.62 19.26 -2.68
C ASN A 5 -9.99 17.99 -2.06
N LEU A 6 -10.34 16.81 -2.58
CA LEU A 6 -9.80 15.53 -2.14
C LEU A 6 -8.62 15.17 -3.04
N ILE A 7 -7.40 15.32 -2.51
CA ILE A 7 -6.19 14.91 -3.22
C ILE A 7 -5.67 13.62 -2.57
N PRO A 8 -5.46 12.53 -3.32
CA PRO A 8 -4.83 11.35 -2.76
C PRO A 8 -3.46 11.70 -2.19
N HIS A 9 -3.25 11.39 -0.91
CA HIS A 9 -1.95 11.58 -0.26
C HIS A 9 -1.06 10.37 -0.48
N GLY A 10 -1.67 9.19 -0.43
CA GLY A 10 -1.02 7.96 -0.78
C GLY A 10 -1.91 6.75 -0.64
N PHE A 11 -1.42 5.64 -1.16
CA PHE A 11 -2.17 4.40 -1.22
C PHE A 11 -1.37 3.28 -0.57
N GLN A 12 -2.09 2.31 -0.03
CA GLN A 12 -1.50 1.15 0.60
C GLN A 12 -2.36 -0.09 0.36
N THR A 13 -1.74 -1.15 -0.14
CA THR A 13 -2.33 -2.48 -0.30
C THR A 13 -1.58 -3.40 0.63
N GLN A 14 -2.29 -4.09 1.49
CA GLN A 14 -1.77 -5.17 2.31
C GLN A 14 -2.34 -6.49 1.83
N LEU A 15 -1.49 -7.50 1.71
CA LEU A 15 -1.86 -8.87 1.41
C LEU A 15 -1.44 -9.73 2.60
N HIS A 16 -2.42 -10.25 3.33
CA HIS A 16 -2.21 -11.07 4.53
C HIS A 16 -2.29 -12.55 4.18
N TYR A 17 -1.46 -13.36 4.81
CA TYR A 17 -1.39 -14.80 4.59
C TYR A 17 -0.96 -15.53 5.87
N PRO A 18 -1.19 -16.85 5.98
CA PRO A 18 -0.69 -17.64 7.11
C PRO A 18 0.83 -17.46 7.30
N PRO A 19 1.33 -17.34 8.55
CA PRO A 19 2.75 -17.20 8.83
C PRO A 19 3.57 -18.34 8.25
N GLN A 20 4.67 -17.99 7.58
CA GLN A 20 5.56 -18.93 6.91
C GLN A 20 7.02 -18.51 7.05
N SER A 21 7.92 -19.50 7.02
CA SER A 21 9.34 -19.22 6.96
C SER A 21 9.71 -18.66 5.59
N LEU A 22 10.29 -17.47 5.56
CA LEU A 22 10.76 -16.86 4.33
C LEU A 22 12.25 -17.15 4.15
N GLU A 23 12.59 -17.96 3.15
CA GLU A 23 13.97 -18.17 2.77
C GLU A 23 14.56 -16.92 2.09
N GLU A 24 15.81 -16.60 2.40
CA GLU A 24 16.45 -15.40 1.85
C GLU A 24 16.60 -15.43 0.33
N ARG A 25 16.87 -16.61 -0.26
CA ARG A 25 17.14 -16.74 -1.69
C ARG A 25 15.91 -16.36 -2.53
N PRO A 26 14.71 -16.93 -2.29
CA PRO A 26 13.48 -16.48 -2.94
C PRO A 26 13.19 -14.99 -2.79
N LEU A 27 13.48 -14.40 -1.63
CA LEU A 27 13.30 -12.95 -1.41
C LEU A 27 14.23 -12.11 -2.29
N LYS A 28 15.49 -12.52 -2.44
CA LYS A 28 16.45 -11.86 -3.35
C LYS A 28 16.04 -12.03 -4.82
N GLU A 29 15.59 -13.21 -5.22
CA GLU A 29 15.09 -13.48 -6.58
C GLU A 29 13.80 -12.71 -6.89
N LEU A 30 12.93 -12.53 -5.90
CA LEU A 30 11.76 -11.67 -6.02
C LEU A 30 12.17 -10.21 -6.15
N TYR A 31 13.14 -9.75 -5.36
CA TYR A 31 13.68 -8.40 -5.48
C TYR A 31 14.21 -8.09 -6.88
N LEU A 32 15.06 -8.95 -7.45
CA LEU A 32 15.60 -8.74 -8.79
C LEU A 32 14.48 -8.56 -9.84
N SER A 33 13.47 -9.43 -9.77
CA SER A 33 12.30 -9.40 -10.65
C SER A 33 11.49 -8.09 -10.54
N LEU A 34 11.22 -7.67 -9.30
CA LEU A 34 10.48 -6.45 -9.03
C LEU A 34 11.30 -5.18 -9.33
N SER A 35 12.62 -5.21 -9.16
CA SER A 35 13.50 -4.08 -9.46
C SER A 35 13.60 -3.80 -10.95
N GLU A 36 13.64 -4.83 -11.80
CA GLU A 36 13.64 -4.65 -13.25
C GLU A 36 12.33 -4.00 -13.73
N THR A 37 11.20 -4.42 -13.18
CA THR A 37 9.86 -4.01 -13.65
C THR A 37 9.38 -2.70 -13.01
N TYR A 38 9.56 -2.55 -11.69
CA TYR A 38 9.00 -1.44 -10.90
C TYR A 38 10.05 -0.48 -10.36
N ARG A 39 11.32 -0.65 -10.75
CA ARG A 39 12.45 0.26 -10.47
C ARG A 39 12.70 0.53 -8.98
N TYR A 40 12.56 -0.50 -8.15
CA TYR A 40 13.07 -0.46 -6.77
C TYR A 40 14.60 -0.33 -6.79
N ASP A 41 15.12 0.75 -6.19
CA ASP A 41 16.54 1.09 -6.17
C ASP A 41 17.24 0.66 -4.87
N GLN A 42 16.46 0.28 -3.85
CA GLN A 42 16.97 -0.15 -2.56
C GLN A 42 16.33 -1.49 -2.12
N PHE A 43 17.17 -2.33 -1.52
CA PHE A 43 16.77 -3.60 -0.90
C PHE A 43 17.40 -3.73 0.48
N SER A 44 16.63 -4.20 1.44
CA SER A 44 17.12 -4.52 2.77
C SER A 44 16.46 -5.79 3.28
N LEU A 45 17.26 -6.77 3.67
CA LEU A 45 16.75 -7.90 4.44
C LEU A 45 16.46 -7.46 5.86
N LEU A 46 15.33 -7.89 6.39
CA LEU A 46 15.03 -7.80 7.80
C LEU A 46 15.80 -8.92 8.53
N GLY A 47 16.00 -8.78 9.85
CA GLY A 47 16.77 -9.75 10.64
C GLY A 47 16.31 -11.20 10.44
N ALA A 48 17.16 -12.18 10.77
CA ALA A 48 17.01 -13.62 10.50
C ALA A 48 15.57 -14.10 10.21
N GLY A 49 15.20 -14.18 8.92
CA GLY A 49 13.92 -14.74 8.45
C GLY A 49 12.69 -13.83 8.56
N GLN A 50 12.83 -12.58 8.96
CA GLN A 50 11.72 -11.63 9.12
C GLN A 50 11.26 -10.99 7.80
N GLY A 51 11.89 -11.33 6.67
CA GLY A 51 11.50 -10.87 5.35
C GLY A 51 12.39 -9.76 4.80
N ALA A 52 11.82 -8.84 4.02
CA ALA A 52 12.58 -7.86 3.26
C ALA A 52 11.80 -6.56 3.02
N VAL A 53 12.53 -5.48 2.75
CA VAL A 53 11.97 -4.19 2.36
C VAL A 53 12.62 -3.74 1.06
N LEU A 54 11.79 -3.39 0.08
CA LEU A 54 12.15 -2.79 -1.19
C LEU A 54 11.71 -1.33 -1.17
N LYS A 55 12.56 -0.40 -1.60
CA LYS A 55 12.22 1.02 -1.69
C LYS A 55 12.58 1.60 -3.04
N GLN A 56 11.81 2.60 -3.45
CA GLN A 56 12.11 3.48 -4.57
C GLN A 56 12.09 4.92 -4.03
N GLY A 57 13.27 5.41 -3.63
CA GLY A 57 13.40 6.66 -2.89
C GLY A 57 12.50 6.71 -1.64
N ASN A 58 11.81 7.84 -1.45
CA ASN A 58 10.92 8.08 -0.30
C ASN A 58 9.43 7.86 -0.60
N HIS A 59 9.08 7.49 -1.84
CA HIS A 59 7.70 7.52 -2.30
C HIS A 59 7.06 6.14 -2.31
N ARG A 60 7.83 5.09 -2.62
CA ARG A 60 7.28 3.74 -2.75
C ARG A 60 8.07 2.75 -1.92
N HIS A 61 7.32 1.90 -1.21
CA HIS A 61 7.87 0.86 -0.35
C HIS A 61 7.08 -0.43 -0.52
N THR A 62 7.79 -1.54 -0.74
CA THR A 62 7.20 -2.88 -0.64
C THR A 62 7.86 -3.62 0.52
N GLU A 63 7.07 -3.99 1.50
CA GLU A 63 7.50 -4.67 2.72
C GLU A 63 6.97 -6.11 2.68
N ILE A 64 7.86 -7.09 2.79
CA ILE A 64 7.55 -8.52 2.80
C ILE A 64 7.88 -9.04 4.19
N TYR A 65 6.90 -9.63 4.86
CA TYR A 65 6.99 -10.22 6.19
C TYR A 65 6.51 -11.68 6.17
N PRO A 66 6.80 -12.49 7.20
CA PRO A 66 6.38 -13.90 7.26
C PRO A 66 4.88 -14.13 7.11
N ASP A 67 4.05 -13.15 7.46
CA ASP A 67 2.59 -13.23 7.55
C ASP A 67 1.87 -12.22 6.63
N ARG A 68 2.60 -11.29 6.01
CA ARG A 68 1.98 -10.26 5.19
C ARG A 68 2.95 -9.62 4.21
N LEU A 69 2.37 -9.03 3.19
CA LEU A 69 3.03 -8.14 2.24
C LEU A 69 2.34 -6.79 2.29
N THR A 70 3.09 -5.71 2.18
CA THR A 70 2.54 -4.36 2.06
C THR A 70 3.17 -3.62 0.90
N VAL A 71 2.36 -3.06 0.00
CA VAL A 71 2.77 -2.14 -1.07
C VAL A 71 2.26 -0.75 -0.71
N LYS A 72 3.16 0.21 -0.49
CA LYS A 72 2.84 1.58 -0.10
C LYS A 72 3.35 2.54 -1.16
N GLU A 73 2.55 3.57 -1.42
CA GLU A 73 2.98 4.72 -2.19
C GLU A 73 2.55 6.03 -1.52
N GLN A 74 3.49 6.70 -0.85
CA GLN A 74 3.31 7.88 -0.02
C GLN A 74 4.59 8.74 0.01
N PRO A 75 4.55 10.04 -0.33
CA PRO A 75 3.43 10.71 -1.02
C PRO A 75 3.31 10.20 -2.47
N THR A 76 2.11 10.17 -3.03
CA THR A 76 1.89 9.76 -4.43
C THR A 76 1.38 10.90 -5.30
N SER A 77 1.73 10.86 -6.58
CA SER A 77 1.09 11.64 -7.64
C SER A 77 0.27 10.77 -8.60
N LEU A 78 0.21 9.46 -8.35
CA LEU A 78 -0.55 8.53 -9.18
C LEU A 78 -2.04 8.66 -8.90
N SER A 79 -2.83 8.33 -9.92
CA SER A 79 -4.24 8.01 -9.74
C SER A 79 -4.39 6.69 -8.97
N PHE A 80 -5.57 6.48 -8.37
CA PHE A 80 -5.88 5.23 -7.68
C PHE A 80 -5.87 4.02 -8.64
N ASP A 81 -6.28 4.22 -9.90
CA ASP A 81 -6.33 3.17 -10.91
C ASP A 81 -4.91 2.72 -11.30
N GLU A 82 -4.01 3.66 -11.60
CA GLU A 82 -2.59 3.37 -11.89
C GLU A 82 -1.89 2.68 -10.72
N TYR A 83 -2.20 3.10 -9.48
CA TYR A 83 -1.71 2.45 -8.29
C TYR A 83 -2.24 1.01 -8.18
N SER A 84 -3.54 0.81 -8.39
CA SER A 84 -4.20 -0.48 -8.24
C SER A 84 -3.70 -1.49 -9.27
N GLU A 85 -3.45 -1.07 -10.51
CA GLU A 85 -2.84 -1.91 -11.55
C GLU A 85 -1.46 -2.40 -11.14
N GLN A 86 -0.63 -1.51 -10.58
CA GLN A 86 0.71 -1.85 -10.14
C GLN A 86 0.71 -2.75 -8.90
N ALA A 87 -0.11 -2.43 -7.89
CA ALA A 87 -0.27 -3.25 -6.70
C ALA A 87 -0.77 -4.66 -7.03
N LEU A 88 -1.71 -4.78 -7.98
CA LEU A 88 -2.23 -6.06 -8.47
C LEU A 88 -1.15 -6.87 -9.19
N ALA A 89 -0.32 -6.22 -10.03
CA ALA A 89 0.75 -6.89 -10.75
C ALA A 89 1.83 -7.42 -9.79
N ILE A 90 2.24 -6.60 -8.80
CA ILE A 90 3.15 -7.02 -7.72
C ILE A 90 2.55 -8.19 -6.93
N ALA A 91 1.27 -8.11 -6.56
CA ALA A 91 0.59 -9.17 -5.83
C ALA A 91 0.53 -10.49 -6.61
N LYS A 92 0.31 -10.45 -7.92
CA LYS A 92 0.31 -11.63 -8.79
C LYS A 92 1.69 -12.29 -8.84
N GLU A 93 2.74 -11.50 -9.06
CA GLU A 93 4.12 -12.00 -9.13
C GLU A 93 4.56 -12.66 -7.83
N ILE A 94 4.18 -12.06 -6.70
CA ILE A 94 4.44 -12.61 -5.37
C ILE A 94 3.63 -13.89 -5.14
N ARG A 95 2.35 -13.91 -5.56
CA ARG A 95 1.52 -15.12 -5.48
C ARG A 95 2.11 -16.26 -6.32
N GLU A 96 2.65 -15.99 -7.50
CA GLU A 96 3.27 -17.01 -8.35
C GLU A 96 4.50 -17.65 -7.68
N LYS A 97 5.31 -16.85 -6.98
CA LYS A 97 6.50 -17.34 -6.27
C LYS A 97 6.18 -17.99 -4.93
N ILE A 98 5.22 -17.47 -4.17
CA ILE A 98 4.94 -17.88 -2.78
C ILE A 98 3.78 -18.89 -2.67
N ARG A 99 2.81 -18.89 -3.61
CA ARG A 99 1.70 -19.87 -3.75
C ARG A 99 0.78 -20.03 -2.52
N ILE A 100 0.23 -18.94 -1.97
CA ILE A 100 -0.63 -18.99 -0.77
C ILE A 100 -1.93 -18.16 -0.97
N PRO A 101 -3.06 -18.53 -0.34
CA PRO A 101 -4.25 -17.68 -0.26
C PRO A 101 -3.94 -16.35 0.45
N VAL A 102 -4.31 -15.26 -0.20
CA VAL A 102 -4.06 -13.90 0.27
C VAL A 102 -5.37 -13.18 0.56
N TRP A 103 -5.51 -12.64 1.78
CA TRP A 103 -6.54 -11.64 2.09
C TRP A 103 -6.03 -10.26 1.72
N VAL A 104 -6.78 -9.52 0.92
CA VAL A 104 -6.39 -8.18 0.46
C VAL A 104 -7.07 -7.13 1.32
N LEU A 105 -6.28 -6.23 1.90
CA LEU A 105 -6.74 -5.03 2.57
C LEU A 105 -6.20 -3.81 1.79
N GLN A 106 -7.11 -3.00 1.25
CA GLN A 106 -6.76 -1.73 0.60
C GLN A 106 -7.04 -0.56 1.54
N GLN A 107 -6.06 0.32 1.68
CA GLN A 107 -6.15 1.56 2.44
C GLN A 107 -5.75 2.74 1.54
N SER A 108 -6.63 3.73 1.45
CA SER A 108 -6.37 4.96 0.68
C SER A 108 -6.31 6.14 1.64
N GLN A 109 -5.14 6.77 1.73
CA GLN A 109 -4.96 8.01 2.48
C GLN A 109 -5.30 9.18 1.57
N ILE A 110 -6.36 9.90 1.90
CA ILE A 110 -6.78 11.08 1.17
C ILE A 110 -6.47 12.31 2.02
N ARG A 111 -5.77 13.29 1.44
CA ARG A 111 -5.59 14.60 2.05
C ARG A 111 -6.74 15.48 1.59
N PHE A 112 -7.47 16.05 2.55
CA PHE A 112 -8.46 17.07 2.28
C PHE A 112 -7.77 18.43 2.32
N LEU A 113 -7.83 19.18 1.22
CA LEU A 113 -7.46 20.58 1.23
C LEU A 113 -8.65 21.39 1.75
N VAL A 114 -8.57 21.80 3.01
CA VAL A 114 -9.50 22.75 3.61
C VAL A 114 -8.90 24.15 3.47
N PRO A 115 -9.70 25.18 3.13
CA PRO A 115 -9.23 26.56 3.21
C PRO A 115 -8.66 26.83 4.61
N PHE A 116 -7.52 27.52 4.69
CA PHE A 116 -6.79 27.76 5.94
C PHE A 116 -7.61 28.49 7.02
N GLU A 117 -8.70 29.15 6.61
CA GLU A 117 -9.58 29.97 7.46
C GLU A 117 -10.73 29.17 8.11
N GLU A 118 -10.96 27.92 7.71
CA GLU A 118 -12.09 27.12 8.21
C GLU A 118 -11.64 26.04 9.22
N ALA A 119 -12.33 25.98 10.37
CA ALA A 119 -12.09 24.95 11.36
C ALA A 119 -12.45 23.56 10.79
N VAL A 120 -11.48 22.64 10.79
CA VAL A 120 -11.60 21.31 10.15
C VAL A 120 -12.60 20.39 10.87
N THR A 121 -12.72 20.53 12.19
CA THR A 121 -13.44 19.55 13.04
C THR A 121 -14.96 19.55 12.84
N PRO A 122 -15.65 20.71 12.72
CA PRO A 122 -17.09 20.75 12.42
C PRO A 122 -17.42 20.21 11.01
N LEU A 123 -16.63 20.60 10.00
CA LEU A 123 -16.82 20.20 8.60
C LEU A 123 -16.69 18.69 8.38
N MET A 124 -15.76 18.03 9.06
CA MET A 124 -15.60 16.57 8.96
C MET A 124 -16.77 15.80 9.58
N LYS A 125 -17.33 16.27 10.70
CA LYS A 125 -18.47 15.62 11.38
C LYS A 125 -19.76 15.71 10.56
N GLU A 126 -20.03 16.85 9.95
CA GLU A 126 -21.25 17.06 9.17
C GLU A 126 -21.25 16.33 7.82
N ARG A 127 -20.08 16.08 7.23
CA ARG A 127 -19.99 15.68 5.81
C ARG A 127 -19.32 14.34 5.52
N ILE A 128 -18.53 13.78 6.45
CA ILE A 128 -17.79 12.51 6.24
C ILE A 128 -18.32 11.38 7.13
N PHE A 129 -18.75 11.69 8.35
CA PHE A 129 -19.20 10.69 9.34
C PHE A 129 -20.72 10.60 9.48
N SER A 130 -21.50 11.14 8.55
CA SER A 130 -22.93 10.88 8.48
C SER A 130 -23.17 9.43 8.03
N VAL A 131 -23.04 8.49 8.95
CA VAL A 131 -23.69 7.19 8.83
C VAL A 131 -25.18 7.49 8.91
N PRO A 132 -26.00 7.17 7.88
CA PRO A 132 -27.44 7.29 8.02
C PRO A 132 -27.88 6.36 9.16
N ASP A 133 -28.65 6.88 10.11
CA ASP A 133 -29.19 6.11 11.25
C ASP A 133 -30.06 4.91 10.82
N GLU A 134 -30.35 4.74 9.53
CA GLU A 134 -31.14 3.63 8.96
C GLU A 134 -30.35 2.32 8.77
N ALA A 135 -29.10 2.22 9.22
CA ALA A 135 -28.27 1.02 9.10
C ALA A 135 -27.91 0.32 10.43
N LEU A 136 -28.73 0.49 11.47
CA LEU A 136 -28.68 -0.30 12.71
C LEU A 136 -30.00 -1.02 12.99
#